data_AF-A0A0H4W648-F1
#
_entry.id   AF-A0A0H4W648-F1
#
_cell.length_a   1.000
_cell.length_b   1.000
_cell.length_c   1.000
_cell.angle_alpha   90.00
_cell.angle_beta   90.00
_cell.angle_gamma   90.00
#
_symmetry.space_group_name_H-M   'P 1'
#
loop_
_entity.id
_entity.type
_entity.pdbx_description
1 polymer ?
#
loop_
_entity_poly.entity_id
_entity_poly.type
_entity_poly.pdbx_seq_one_letter_code
_entity_poly.pdbx_strand_id
1 'polypeptide(L)'
;MTLLTDQNREEIFRQSQALTYSLFPLHLVANPEQALIISKGTENSPNLKDLQDSRFAADFAKTAPKRQPIRFFQLGTLTSPYIKTIKELSVIQHTHGTTAHLASLLREQRFPEPKQNDNSVVLEEAGVTITRTSLSEIESKKPKAPASDHLLRLFAYNHLLQQIGPKYFQKEYLEENLIEEATQANVVSPLSSLVVLETKEDYKRFGITDSKNSLGNASLKSSGAVPEPHEWVLIILVVLVVSFTLLKQRVIS
;
A
#
# COMPACT_ATOMS: atom_id res chain seq x y z
N MET A 1 -32.36 -6.17 24.29
CA MET A 1 -32.65 -4.74 24.06
C MET A 1 -32.77 -4.06 25.41
N THR A 2 -31.93 -3.06 25.68
CA THR A 2 -31.99 -2.27 26.93
C THR A 2 -32.97 -1.11 26.73
N LEU A 3 -33.97 -0.97 27.61
CA LEU A 3 -34.89 0.16 27.57
C LEU A 3 -34.18 1.45 28.00
N LEU A 4 -34.36 2.53 27.23
CA LEU A 4 -33.82 3.85 27.54
C LEU A 4 -34.62 4.47 28.71
N THR A 5 -33.92 4.87 29.76
CA THR A 5 -34.47 5.58 30.94
C THR A 5 -33.63 6.82 31.22
N ASP A 6 -34.16 7.79 31.97
CA ASP A 6 -33.41 9.02 32.30
C ASP A 6 -32.09 8.74 33.05
N GLN A 7 -32.03 7.64 33.81
CA GLN A 7 -30.84 7.24 34.58
C GLN A 7 -29.75 6.58 33.70
N ASN A 8 -30.12 5.87 32.63
CA ASN A 8 -29.16 5.16 31.79
C ASN A 8 -28.88 5.86 30.45
N ARG A 9 -29.63 6.93 30.13
CA ARG A 9 -29.57 7.64 28.85
C ARG A 9 -28.17 8.15 28.51
N GLU A 10 -27.48 8.78 29.47
CA GLU A 10 -26.15 9.35 29.20
C GLU A 10 -25.12 8.25 28.89
N GLU A 11 -25.14 7.17 29.68
CA GLU A 11 -24.23 6.05 29.49
C GLU A 11 -24.51 5.30 28.17
N ILE A 12 -25.78 5.01 27.88
CA ILE A 12 -26.17 4.39 26.61
C ILE A 12 -25.81 5.28 25.42
N PHE A 13 -25.99 6.60 25.53
CA PHE A 13 -25.60 7.53 24.48
C PHE A 13 -24.09 7.54 24.28
N ARG A 14 -23.30 7.59 25.34
CA ARG A 14 -21.83 7.56 25.29
C ARG A 14 -21.31 6.27 24.66
N GLN A 15 -21.87 5.12 25.05
CA GLN A 15 -21.55 3.82 24.46
C GLN A 15 -21.92 3.76 22.98
N SER A 16 -23.12 4.24 22.62
CA SER A 16 -23.57 4.27 21.23
C SER A 16 -22.70 5.20 20.37
N GLN A 17 -22.33 6.36 20.89
CA GLN A 17 -21.46 7.31 20.22
C GLN A 17 -20.07 6.71 19.96
N ALA A 18 -19.52 5.97 20.91
CA ALA A 18 -18.24 5.27 20.73
C ALA A 18 -18.29 4.21 19.62
N LEU A 19 -19.46 3.62 19.37
CA LEU A 19 -19.69 2.64 18.30
C LEU A 19 -20.07 3.27 16.95
N THR A 20 -20.25 4.60 16.89
CA THR A 20 -20.67 5.29 15.68
C THR A 20 -19.46 5.89 14.98
N TYR A 21 -19.45 5.82 13.65
CA TYR A 21 -18.47 6.51 12.81
C TYR A 21 -19.18 7.36 11.76
N SER A 22 -18.47 8.38 11.26
CA SER A 22 -18.92 9.19 10.13
C SER A 22 -18.18 8.76 8.87
N LEU A 23 -18.92 8.46 7.80
CA LEU A 23 -18.37 8.13 6.50
C LEU A 23 -18.78 9.20 5.48
N PHE A 24 -17.80 9.92 4.94
CA PHE A 24 -18.09 10.95 3.94
C PHE A 24 -18.40 10.30 2.58
N PRO A 25 -19.56 10.62 1.95
CA PRO A 25 -19.99 9.97 0.73
C PRO A 25 -19.29 10.58 -0.50
N LEU A 26 -18.05 10.16 -0.77
CA LEU A 26 -17.25 10.65 -1.91
C LEU A 26 -17.96 10.53 -3.26
N HIS A 27 -18.77 9.48 -3.45
CA HIS A 27 -19.54 9.25 -4.67
C HIS A 27 -20.62 10.32 -4.92
N LEU A 28 -21.05 11.08 -3.90
CA LEU A 28 -22.04 12.15 -4.04
C LEU A 28 -21.45 13.53 -4.39
N VAL A 29 -20.12 13.67 -4.43
CA VAL A 29 -19.48 14.92 -4.85
C VAL A 29 -19.74 15.14 -6.35
N ALA A 30 -20.48 16.20 -6.68
CA ALA A 30 -20.89 16.49 -8.06
C ALA A 30 -19.73 16.91 -8.96
N ASN A 31 -18.89 17.86 -8.50
CA ASN A 31 -17.77 18.42 -9.26
C ASN A 31 -16.44 18.11 -8.54
N PRO A 32 -15.92 16.87 -8.64
CA PRO A 32 -14.73 16.43 -7.90
C PRO A 32 -13.49 17.29 -8.21
N GLU A 33 -13.33 17.75 -9.46
CA GLU A 33 -12.20 18.57 -9.91
C GLU A 33 -12.16 19.98 -9.32
N GLN A 34 -13.30 20.46 -8.81
CA GLN A 34 -13.44 21.79 -8.20
C GLN A 34 -13.69 21.72 -6.69
N ALA A 35 -13.96 20.53 -6.17
CA ALA A 35 -14.22 20.33 -4.75
C ALA A 35 -12.92 20.34 -3.93
N LEU A 36 -13.04 20.82 -2.69
CA LEU A 36 -12.08 20.60 -1.62
C LEU A 36 -12.88 20.05 -0.43
N ILE A 37 -12.54 18.84 0.01
CA ILE A 37 -13.11 18.26 1.21
C ILE A 37 -12.18 18.60 2.38
N ILE A 38 -12.74 19.15 3.45
CA ILE A 38 -12.02 19.40 4.70
C ILE A 38 -12.61 18.48 5.77
N SER A 39 -11.77 17.66 6.39
CA SER A 39 -12.20 16.75 7.44
C SER A 39 -11.26 16.80 8.64
N LYS A 40 -11.81 16.51 9.82
CA LYS A 40 -11.04 16.21 11.03
C LYS A 40 -11.14 14.70 11.22
N GLY A 41 -10.02 13.99 11.06
CA GLY A 41 -10.00 12.53 11.14
C GLY A 41 -10.56 12.00 12.47
N THR A 42 -10.98 10.75 12.46
CA THR A 42 -11.49 10.01 13.63
C THR A 42 -10.77 8.67 13.72
N GLU A 43 -10.58 8.15 14.93
CA GLU A 43 -10.00 6.81 15.12
C GLU A 43 -10.98 5.73 14.68
N ASN A 44 -12.27 5.89 15.02
CA ASN A 44 -13.30 4.93 14.64
C ASN A 44 -13.75 5.17 13.20
N SER A 45 -13.34 4.29 12.29
CA SER A 45 -13.81 4.26 10.91
C SER A 45 -13.75 2.84 10.35
N PRO A 46 -14.64 2.47 9.41
CA PRO A 46 -14.61 1.16 8.77
C PRO A 46 -13.37 1.04 7.88
N ASN A 47 -12.91 -0.19 7.66
CA ASN A 47 -12.07 -0.48 6.52
C ASN A 47 -12.92 -0.50 5.25
N LEU A 48 -12.29 -0.30 4.09
CA LEU A 48 -13.02 -0.32 2.82
C LEU A 48 -13.65 -1.69 2.52
N LYS A 49 -13.07 -2.78 3.05
CA LYS A 49 -13.64 -4.14 3.01
C LYS A 49 -14.94 -4.27 3.79
N ASP A 50 -15.09 -3.55 4.91
CA ASP A 50 -16.30 -3.60 5.75
C ASP A 50 -17.50 -2.96 5.04
N LEU A 51 -17.24 -2.15 4.00
CA LEU A 51 -18.25 -1.52 3.16
C LEU A 51 -18.63 -2.39 1.95
N GLN A 52 -18.05 -3.58 1.79
CA GLN A 52 -18.45 -4.52 0.73
C GLN A 52 -19.95 -4.83 0.83
N ASP A 53 -20.59 -5.00 -0.32
CA ASP A 53 -22.04 -5.24 -0.46
C ASP A 53 -22.95 -4.12 0.08
N SER A 54 -22.40 -3.00 0.54
CA SER A 54 -23.18 -1.84 0.93
C SER A 54 -23.65 -1.02 -0.28
N ARG A 55 -24.68 -0.19 -0.07
CA ARG A 55 -25.10 0.80 -1.06
C ARG A 55 -23.97 1.77 -1.41
N PHE A 56 -23.13 2.13 -0.43
CA PHE A 56 -21.97 2.97 -0.66
C PHE A 56 -21.02 2.35 -1.70
N ALA A 57 -20.68 1.07 -1.54
CA ALA A 57 -19.82 0.36 -2.49
C ALA A 57 -20.44 0.31 -3.89
N ALA A 58 -21.73 0.01 -3.99
CA ALA A 58 -22.44 -0.05 -5.26
C ALA A 58 -22.46 1.30 -6.00
N ASP A 59 -22.69 2.41 -5.29
CA ASP A 59 -22.75 3.75 -5.88
C ASP A 59 -21.33 4.30 -6.16
N PHE A 60 -20.34 3.95 -5.34
CA PHE A 60 -18.94 4.27 -5.60
C PHE A 60 -18.42 3.55 -6.87
N ALA A 61 -18.70 2.25 -7.04
CA ALA A 61 -18.28 1.47 -8.21
C ALA A 61 -18.76 2.07 -9.55
N LYS A 62 -19.92 2.74 -9.54
CA LYS A 62 -20.49 3.40 -10.72
C LYS A 62 -19.83 4.74 -11.05
N THR A 63 -19.32 5.44 -10.05
CA THR A 63 -18.92 6.84 -10.15
C THR A 63 -17.42 7.04 -10.13
N ALA A 64 -16.67 6.29 -9.32
CA ALA A 64 -15.24 6.46 -9.11
C ALA A 64 -14.36 6.28 -10.36
N PRO A 65 -14.60 5.31 -11.27
CA PRO A 65 -13.74 5.12 -12.45
C PRO A 65 -13.72 6.31 -13.42
N LYS A 66 -14.72 7.19 -13.33
CA LYS A 66 -14.89 8.34 -14.23
C LYS A 66 -14.38 9.64 -13.61
N ARG A 67 -13.77 9.58 -12.43
CA ARG A 67 -13.46 10.76 -11.61
C ARG A 67 -11.97 10.91 -11.39
N GLN A 68 -11.53 12.15 -11.47
CA GLN A 68 -10.23 12.56 -10.98
C GLN A 68 -10.18 12.49 -9.44
N PRO A 69 -9.00 12.29 -8.84
CA PRO A 69 -8.83 12.28 -7.40
C PRO A 69 -9.31 13.60 -6.77
N ILE A 70 -10.11 13.52 -5.70
CA ILE A 70 -10.70 14.70 -5.05
C ILE A 70 -9.71 15.32 -4.08
N ARG A 71 -9.56 16.66 -4.09
CA ARG A 71 -8.74 17.37 -3.10
C ARG A 71 -9.29 17.18 -1.70
N PHE A 72 -8.45 16.72 -0.79
CA PHE A 72 -8.81 16.38 0.58
C PHE A 72 -7.80 16.95 1.57
N PHE A 73 -8.24 17.88 2.41
CA PHE A 73 -7.44 18.44 3.49
C PHE A 73 -7.87 17.84 4.83
N GLN A 74 -6.93 17.24 5.54
CA GLN A 74 -7.12 16.72 6.88
C GLN A 74 -6.60 17.70 7.93
N LEU A 75 -7.45 18.07 8.88
CA LEU A 75 -7.07 18.85 10.04
C LEU A 75 -6.40 17.93 11.08
N GLY A 76 -5.14 18.25 11.41
CA GLY A 76 -4.33 17.44 12.32
C GLY A 76 -3.72 16.21 11.66
N THR A 77 -3.06 15.38 12.48
CA THR A 77 -2.28 14.22 12.03
C THR A 77 -3.05 12.89 12.09
N LEU A 78 -4.17 12.86 12.80
CA LEU A 78 -4.97 11.65 12.96
C LEU A 78 -5.64 11.27 11.63
N THR A 79 -5.14 10.19 11.03
CA THR A 79 -5.65 9.64 9.77
C THR A 79 -6.44 8.37 10.05
N SER A 80 -7.72 8.34 9.69
CA SER A 80 -8.56 7.17 9.91
C SER A 80 -8.19 6.03 8.94
N PRO A 81 -8.44 4.75 9.31
CA PRO A 81 -8.28 3.62 8.39
C PRO A 81 -8.92 3.85 7.02
N TYR A 82 -10.15 4.37 6.98
CA TYR A 82 -10.82 4.73 5.73
C TYR A 82 -10.03 5.75 4.89
N ILE A 83 -9.60 6.86 5.50
CA ILE A 83 -8.83 7.91 4.80
C ILE A 83 -7.51 7.37 4.27
N LYS A 84 -6.83 6.54 5.06
CA LYS A 84 -5.57 5.89 4.66
C LYS A 84 -5.78 5.05 3.41
N THR A 85 -6.81 4.19 3.39
CA THR A 85 -7.08 3.33 2.23
C THR A 85 -7.44 4.14 0.98
N ILE A 86 -8.33 5.13 1.07
CA ILE A 86 -8.71 5.93 -0.12
C ILE A 86 -7.57 6.82 -0.63
N LYS A 87 -6.63 7.21 0.24
CA LYS A 87 -5.38 7.88 -0.14
C LYS A 87 -4.46 6.93 -0.90
N GLU A 88 -4.21 5.74 -0.37
CA GLU A 88 -3.35 4.73 -1.01
C GLU A 88 -3.90 4.30 -2.37
N LEU A 89 -5.22 4.19 -2.48
CA LEU A 89 -5.94 3.94 -3.72
C LEU A 89 -6.02 5.15 -4.67
N SER A 90 -5.38 6.28 -4.32
CA SER A 90 -5.39 7.51 -5.13
C SER A 90 -6.79 8.02 -5.51
N VAL A 91 -7.80 7.74 -4.68
CA VAL A 91 -9.16 8.29 -4.84
C VAL A 91 -9.20 9.77 -4.41
N ILE A 92 -8.27 10.17 -3.55
CA ILE A 92 -8.14 11.54 -3.04
C ILE A 92 -6.71 12.06 -3.20
N GLN A 93 -6.59 13.37 -3.43
CA GLN A 93 -5.33 14.11 -3.26
C GLN A 93 -5.27 14.57 -1.80
N HIS A 94 -4.56 13.82 -0.97
CA HIS A 94 -4.52 14.05 0.48
C HIS A 94 -3.42 15.05 0.85
N THR A 95 -3.75 15.98 1.72
CA THR A 95 -2.79 16.78 2.48
C THR A 95 -3.30 16.95 3.90
N HIS A 96 -2.42 17.27 4.84
CA HIS A 96 -2.80 17.50 6.23
C HIS A 96 -2.10 18.71 6.83
N GLY A 97 -2.66 19.25 7.91
CA GLY A 97 -2.02 20.34 8.64
C GLY A 97 -2.94 21.07 9.60
N THR A 98 -2.51 22.28 9.95
CA THR A 98 -3.26 23.18 10.82
C THR A 98 -4.25 24.01 10.01
N THR A 99 -5.19 24.66 10.71
CA THR A 99 -6.08 25.66 10.13
C THR A 99 -5.31 26.82 9.48
N ALA A 100 -4.16 27.20 10.04
CA ALA A 100 -3.29 28.23 9.46
C ALA A 100 -2.69 27.80 8.11
N HIS A 101 -2.25 26.54 8.00
CA HIS A 101 -1.76 25.98 6.74
C HIS A 101 -2.88 25.96 5.68
N LEU A 102 -4.07 25.45 6.05
CA LEU A 102 -5.24 25.46 5.17
C LEU A 102 -5.59 26.88 4.70
N ALA A 103 -5.58 27.86 5.60
CA ALA A 103 -5.84 29.26 5.25
C ALA A 103 -4.82 29.82 4.24
N SER A 104 -3.56 29.41 4.31
CA SER A 104 -2.54 29.76 3.31
C SER A 104 -2.88 29.18 1.94
N LEU A 105 -3.16 27.87 1.87
CA LEU A 105 -3.52 27.18 0.61
C LEU A 105 -4.74 27.81 -0.06
N LEU A 106 -5.77 28.15 0.72
CA LEU A 106 -6.97 28.81 0.22
C LEU A 106 -6.69 30.22 -0.31
N ARG A 107 -5.85 31.00 0.38
CA ARG A 107 -5.47 32.36 -0.06
C ARG A 107 -4.65 32.34 -1.33
N GLU A 108 -3.74 31.37 -1.44
CA GLU A 108 -2.88 31.17 -2.61
C GLU A 108 -3.62 30.50 -3.77
N GLN A 109 -4.85 30.02 -3.54
CA GLN A 109 -5.66 29.24 -4.49
C GLN A 109 -4.89 28.04 -5.08
N ARG A 110 -4.03 27.44 -4.25
CA ARG A 110 -3.17 26.33 -4.64
C ARG A 110 -3.42 25.17 -3.69
N PHE A 111 -3.55 23.99 -4.27
CA PHE A 111 -3.53 22.76 -3.54
C PHE A 111 -2.26 21.99 -3.92
N PRO A 112 -1.58 21.32 -2.98
CA PRO A 112 -0.40 20.53 -3.31
C PRO A 112 -0.73 19.54 -4.42
N GLU A 113 -0.04 19.66 -5.56
CA GLU A 113 -0.22 18.70 -6.64
C GLU A 113 0.42 17.36 -6.24
N PRO A 114 -0.21 16.24 -6.60
CA PRO A 114 0.42 14.94 -6.44
C PRO A 114 1.70 14.90 -7.27
N LYS A 115 2.85 14.67 -6.63
CA LYS A 115 4.16 14.49 -7.30
C LYS A 115 4.26 13.14 -8.04
N GLN A 116 3.14 12.49 -8.28
CA GLN A 116 3.04 11.08 -8.61
C GLN A 116 2.51 10.95 -10.04
N ASN A 117 3.22 10.20 -10.87
CA ASN A 117 2.84 9.87 -12.25
C ASN A 117 2.96 8.35 -12.47
N ASP A 118 2.57 7.83 -13.63
CA ASP A 118 2.60 6.38 -13.92
C ASP A 118 4.00 5.74 -13.77
N ASN A 119 5.06 6.55 -13.73
CA ASN A 119 6.42 6.09 -13.52
C ASN A 119 6.98 6.50 -12.16
N SER A 120 6.19 7.06 -11.25
CA SER A 120 6.67 7.47 -9.93
C SER A 120 5.70 7.12 -8.80
N VAL A 121 6.27 6.66 -7.68
CA VAL A 121 5.56 6.41 -6.44
C VAL A 121 6.16 7.27 -5.35
N VAL A 122 5.32 8.02 -4.63
CA VAL A 122 5.72 8.86 -3.50
C VAL A 122 5.44 8.11 -2.20
N LEU A 123 6.46 7.98 -1.36
CA LEU A 123 6.37 7.43 -0.01
C LEU A 123 6.49 8.59 0.99
N GLU A 124 5.36 9.24 1.27
CA GLU A 124 5.34 10.47 2.07
C GLU A 124 5.97 10.31 3.46
N GLU A 125 5.69 9.21 4.15
CA GLU A 125 6.23 8.91 5.49
C GLU A 125 7.75 8.78 5.50
N ALA A 126 8.33 8.34 4.37
CA ALA A 126 9.78 8.22 4.22
C ALA A 126 10.41 9.49 3.60
N GLY A 127 9.61 10.42 3.07
CA GLY A 127 10.09 11.56 2.28
C GLY A 127 10.80 11.16 0.98
N VAL A 128 10.50 9.96 0.45
CA VAL A 128 11.19 9.39 -0.73
C VAL A 128 10.22 9.30 -1.91
N THR A 129 10.75 9.43 -3.13
CA THR A 129 10.03 9.12 -4.38
C THR A 129 10.81 8.06 -5.14
N ILE A 130 10.13 6.99 -5.55
CA ILE A 130 10.68 5.93 -6.39
C ILE A 130 10.23 6.20 -7.83
N THR A 131 11.17 6.34 -8.76
CA THR A 131 10.86 6.62 -10.16
C THR A 131 11.40 5.51 -11.06
N ARG A 132 10.53 4.95 -11.90
CA ARG A 132 10.90 4.05 -13.00
C ARG A 132 11.55 4.87 -14.11
N THR A 133 12.74 4.45 -14.53
CA THR A 133 13.50 5.11 -15.61
C THR A 133 13.73 4.13 -16.74
N SER A 134 13.89 4.66 -17.95
CA SER A 134 14.15 3.84 -19.13
C SER A 134 15.59 3.28 -19.15
N LEU A 135 15.80 2.15 -19.82
CA LEU A 135 17.14 1.59 -20.04
C LEU A 135 18.10 2.61 -20.69
N SER A 136 17.60 3.43 -21.62
CA SER A 136 18.36 4.53 -22.24
C SER A 136 18.85 5.59 -21.25
N GLU A 137 18.11 5.86 -20.18
CA GLU A 137 18.52 6.80 -19.12
C GLU A 137 19.49 6.17 -18.11
N ILE A 138 19.42 4.86 -17.94
CA ILE A 138 20.33 4.07 -17.10
C ILE A 138 21.71 3.99 -17.76
N GLU A 139 21.77 3.72 -19.06
CA GLU A 139 23.02 3.62 -19.82
C GLU A 139 23.79 4.94 -19.86
N SER A 140 23.06 6.07 -19.94
CA SER A 140 23.65 7.42 -19.91
C SER A 140 24.12 7.85 -18.52
N LYS A 141 23.48 7.38 -17.43
CA LYS A 141 23.83 7.76 -16.05
C LYS A 141 24.79 6.80 -15.34
N LYS A 142 25.03 5.60 -15.88
CA LYS A 142 25.89 4.54 -15.29
C LYS A 142 25.64 4.38 -13.77
N PRO A 143 24.49 3.83 -13.36
CA PRO A 143 24.18 3.70 -11.94
C PRO A 143 25.27 2.91 -11.20
N LYS A 144 25.63 3.40 -10.01
CA LYS A 144 26.71 2.86 -9.19
C LYS A 144 26.43 1.46 -8.62
N ALA A 145 25.17 1.01 -8.63
CA ALA A 145 24.75 -0.29 -8.15
C ALA A 145 23.41 -0.71 -8.81
N PRO A 146 23.16 -2.02 -8.97
CA PRO A 146 21.82 -2.50 -9.34
C PRO A 146 20.80 -2.06 -8.29
N ALA A 147 19.61 -1.65 -8.75
CA ALA A 147 18.52 -1.30 -7.86
C ALA A 147 18.11 -2.53 -7.03
N SER A 148 17.86 -2.33 -5.73
CA SER A 148 17.37 -3.37 -4.83
C SER A 148 16.02 -3.91 -5.32
N ASP A 149 15.87 -5.23 -5.30
CA ASP A 149 14.61 -5.91 -5.60
C ASP A 149 13.44 -5.40 -4.72
N HIS A 150 13.75 -4.97 -3.48
CA HIS A 150 12.75 -4.38 -2.59
C HIS A 150 12.19 -3.04 -3.09
N LEU A 151 12.98 -2.23 -3.81
CA LEU A 151 12.49 -0.97 -4.38
C LEU A 151 11.56 -1.24 -5.56
N LEU A 152 11.86 -2.26 -6.38
CA LEU A 152 10.97 -2.72 -7.44
C LEU A 152 9.65 -3.21 -6.85
N ARG A 153 9.72 -4.03 -5.79
CA ARG A 153 8.53 -4.52 -5.07
C ARG A 153 7.68 -3.39 -4.51
N LEU A 154 8.32 -2.43 -3.86
CA LEU A 154 7.62 -1.30 -3.26
C LEU A 154 6.99 -0.38 -4.31
N PHE A 155 7.68 -0.18 -5.43
CA PHE A 155 7.13 0.53 -6.58
C PHE A 155 5.90 -0.18 -7.13
N ALA A 156 6.03 -1.46 -7.50
CA ALA A 156 4.96 -2.25 -8.08
C ALA A 156 3.74 -2.34 -7.13
N TYR A 157 3.97 -2.54 -5.82
CA TYR A 157 2.91 -2.53 -4.83
C TYR A 157 2.05 -1.26 -4.89
N ASN A 158 2.69 -0.10 -4.82
CA ASN A 158 1.98 1.17 -4.79
C ASN A 158 1.37 1.52 -6.16
N HIS A 159 2.10 1.24 -7.25
CA HIS A 159 1.60 1.46 -8.60
C HIS A 159 0.31 0.65 -8.85
N LEU A 160 0.28 -0.63 -8.43
CA LEU A 160 -0.94 -1.46 -8.48
C LEU A 160 -2.12 -0.84 -7.71
N LEU A 161 -1.89 -0.32 -6.49
CA LEU A 161 -2.95 0.30 -5.70
C LEU A 161 -3.58 1.50 -6.38
N GLN A 162 -2.78 2.31 -7.06
CA GLN A 162 -3.25 3.47 -7.82
C GLN A 162 -4.18 3.06 -8.95
N GLN A 163 -3.81 1.99 -9.68
CA GLN A 163 -4.61 1.49 -10.80
C GLN A 163 -5.93 0.85 -10.34
N ILE A 164 -5.91 0.17 -9.18
CA ILE A 164 -7.09 -0.51 -8.61
C ILE A 164 -8.08 0.49 -8.01
N GLY A 165 -7.62 1.59 -7.43
CA GLY A 165 -8.45 2.46 -6.59
C GLY A 165 -9.78 2.92 -7.18
N PRO A 166 -9.81 3.49 -8.40
CA PRO A 166 -11.05 3.88 -9.06
C PRO A 166 -12.02 2.71 -9.29
N LYS A 167 -11.49 1.48 -9.36
CA LYS A 167 -12.23 0.24 -9.64
C LYS A 167 -12.40 -0.67 -8.42
N TYR A 168 -11.98 -0.25 -7.23
CA TYR A 168 -11.87 -1.11 -6.05
C TYR A 168 -13.14 -1.94 -5.73
N PHE A 169 -14.33 -1.36 -5.93
CA PHE A 169 -15.62 -2.02 -5.69
C PHE A 169 -16.24 -2.70 -6.91
N GLN A 170 -15.58 -2.68 -8.07
CA GLN A 170 -16.03 -3.42 -9.27
C GLN A 170 -15.57 -4.87 -9.14
N LYS A 171 -16.39 -5.86 -9.51
CA LYS A 171 -15.96 -7.26 -9.37
C LYS A 171 -14.89 -7.65 -10.40
N GLU A 172 -14.76 -6.86 -11.45
CA GLU A 172 -13.84 -7.07 -12.58
C GLU A 172 -12.59 -6.15 -12.56
N TYR A 173 -12.12 -5.69 -11.40
CA TYR A 173 -10.94 -4.79 -11.31
C TYR A 173 -9.60 -5.42 -11.74
N LEU A 174 -9.59 -6.74 -12.00
CA LEU A 174 -8.40 -7.50 -12.35
C LEU A 174 -8.13 -7.41 -13.86
N GLU A 175 -7.34 -6.42 -14.26
CA GLU A 175 -6.76 -6.37 -15.59
C GLU A 175 -5.54 -7.30 -15.68
N GLU A 176 -5.41 -8.03 -16.79
CA GLU A 176 -4.29 -8.97 -17.03
C GLU A 176 -2.92 -8.29 -16.82
N ASN A 177 -2.79 -7.02 -17.20
CA ASN A 177 -1.57 -6.23 -17.03
C ASN A 177 -1.18 -6.03 -15.55
N LEU A 178 -2.16 -5.89 -14.64
CA LEU A 178 -1.91 -5.73 -13.21
C LEU A 178 -1.47 -7.05 -12.56
N ILE A 179 -1.99 -8.17 -13.09
CA ILE A 179 -1.58 -9.51 -12.68
C ILE A 179 -0.13 -9.77 -13.12
N GLU A 180 0.23 -9.39 -14.34
CA GLU A 180 1.60 -9.51 -14.85
C GLU A 180 2.60 -8.69 -14.03
N GLU A 181 2.27 -7.44 -13.69
CA GLU A 181 3.13 -6.58 -12.86
C GLU A 181 3.32 -7.16 -11.44
N ALA A 182 2.24 -7.62 -10.79
CA ALA A 182 2.32 -8.27 -9.49
C ALA A 182 3.17 -9.55 -9.52
N THR A 183 3.04 -10.33 -10.60
CA THR A 183 3.80 -11.57 -10.81
C THR A 183 5.28 -11.28 -11.05
N GLN A 184 5.61 -10.31 -11.91
CA GLN A 184 7.00 -9.94 -12.20
C GLN A 184 7.71 -9.38 -10.97
N ALA A 185 7.00 -8.59 -10.15
CA ALA A 185 7.57 -8.02 -8.95
C ALA A 185 7.63 -8.99 -7.76
N ASN A 186 6.99 -10.16 -7.82
CA ASN A 186 6.82 -11.07 -6.67
C ASN A 186 6.21 -10.35 -5.44
N VAL A 187 5.19 -9.51 -5.67
CA VAL A 187 4.55 -8.69 -4.65
C VAL A 187 3.17 -9.25 -4.30
N VAL A 188 2.95 -9.44 -3.01
CA VAL A 188 1.62 -9.67 -2.42
C VAL A 188 0.98 -8.30 -2.21
N SER A 189 0.21 -7.81 -3.19
CA SER A 189 -0.60 -6.58 -3.04
C SER A 189 -1.99 -6.92 -2.48
N PRO A 190 -2.89 -5.96 -2.19
CA PRO A 190 -4.27 -6.27 -1.83
C PRO A 190 -5.05 -7.09 -2.87
N LEU A 191 -4.52 -7.31 -4.10
CA LEU A 191 -4.97 -8.40 -4.96
C LEU A 191 -4.92 -9.75 -4.22
N SER A 192 -3.84 -10.02 -3.49
CA SER A 192 -3.60 -11.26 -2.75
C SER A 192 -4.25 -11.29 -1.35
N SER A 193 -4.88 -10.20 -0.91
CA SER A 193 -5.71 -10.15 0.32
C SER A 193 -7.21 -10.14 0.00
N LEU A 194 -7.60 -9.67 -1.19
CA LEU A 194 -8.96 -9.80 -1.75
C LEU A 194 -9.14 -11.14 -2.49
N VAL A 195 -8.04 -11.77 -2.90
CA VAL A 195 -7.96 -13.17 -3.29
C VAL A 195 -6.90 -13.83 -2.42
N VAL A 196 -7.32 -14.65 -1.46
CA VAL A 196 -6.43 -15.57 -0.75
C VAL A 196 -5.91 -16.57 -1.78
N LEU A 197 -4.79 -16.26 -2.43
CA LEU A 197 -4.09 -17.16 -3.35
C LEU A 197 -3.18 -18.10 -2.55
N GLU A 198 -3.76 -18.89 -1.65
CA GLU A 198 -3.02 -19.89 -0.86
C GLU A 198 -2.83 -21.19 -1.65
N THR A 199 -3.70 -21.47 -2.63
CA THR A 199 -3.68 -22.72 -3.38
C THR A 199 -3.52 -22.51 -4.88
N LYS A 200 -2.86 -23.46 -5.56
CA LYS A 200 -2.69 -23.46 -7.03
C LYS A 200 -4.02 -23.40 -7.80
N GLU A 201 -5.11 -23.82 -7.18
CA GLU A 201 -6.45 -23.75 -7.77
C GLU A 201 -7.02 -22.32 -7.76
N ASP A 202 -6.66 -21.50 -6.77
CA ASP A 202 -7.03 -20.09 -6.79
C ASP A 202 -6.33 -19.35 -7.95
N TYR A 203 -5.05 -19.66 -8.24
CA TYR A 203 -4.34 -19.12 -9.40
C TYR A 203 -5.04 -19.45 -10.74
N LYS A 204 -5.49 -20.70 -10.91
CA LYS A 204 -6.22 -21.13 -12.11
C LYS A 204 -7.59 -20.44 -12.24
N ARG A 205 -8.29 -20.22 -11.12
CA ARG A 205 -9.61 -19.55 -11.10
C ARG A 205 -9.54 -18.11 -11.60
N PHE A 206 -8.39 -17.46 -11.46
CA PHE A 206 -8.13 -16.10 -11.95
C PHE A 206 -7.30 -16.05 -13.23
N GLY A 207 -7.19 -17.17 -13.97
CA GLY A 207 -6.51 -17.21 -15.26
C GLY A 207 -4.99 -17.07 -15.18
N ILE A 208 -4.39 -17.17 -13.99
CA ILE A 208 -2.95 -17.07 -13.77
C ILE A 208 -2.34 -18.44 -14.07
N THR A 209 -1.92 -18.65 -15.31
CA THR A 209 -1.21 -19.88 -15.70
C THR A 209 0.18 -19.90 -15.09
N ASP A 210 0.60 -21.05 -14.55
CA ASP A 210 1.97 -21.29 -14.03
C ASP A 210 3.01 -20.79 -15.04
N SER A 211 3.55 -19.60 -14.83
CA SER A 211 4.70 -19.14 -15.60
C SER A 211 5.91 -19.93 -15.12
N LYS A 212 6.77 -20.38 -16.05
CA LYS A 212 7.97 -21.17 -15.73
C LYS A 212 8.94 -20.47 -14.75
N ASN A 213 8.67 -19.22 -14.39
CA ASN A 213 9.45 -18.37 -13.48
C ASN A 213 8.65 -17.86 -12.25
N SER A 214 7.40 -18.29 -12.04
CA SER A 214 6.56 -17.88 -10.91
C SER A 214 6.95 -18.60 -9.62
N LEU A 215 7.08 -17.82 -8.53
CA LEU A 215 7.09 -18.14 -7.08
C LEU A 215 7.93 -19.32 -6.55
N GLY A 216 7.93 -20.48 -7.21
CA GLY A 216 8.72 -21.66 -6.83
C GLY A 216 10.23 -21.50 -7.00
N ASN A 217 10.70 -20.53 -7.80
CA ASN A 217 12.13 -20.27 -7.99
C ASN A 217 12.70 -19.25 -6.99
N ALA A 218 11.87 -18.45 -6.31
CA ALA A 218 12.32 -17.49 -5.31
C ALA A 218 12.74 -18.17 -4.00
N SER A 219 12.07 -19.27 -3.61
CA SER A 219 12.44 -20.03 -2.41
C SER A 219 13.71 -20.89 -2.60
N LEU A 220 14.07 -21.23 -3.84
CA LEU A 220 15.21 -22.10 -4.12
C LEU A 220 16.47 -21.37 -4.62
N LYS A 221 16.38 -20.10 -5.06
CA LYS A 221 17.56 -19.33 -5.53
C LYS A 221 17.85 -18.03 -4.77
N SER A 222 17.03 -17.61 -3.80
CA SER A 222 17.26 -16.38 -3.02
C SER A 222 17.65 -16.61 -1.55
N SER A 223 17.94 -17.86 -1.14
CA SER A 223 18.49 -18.12 0.21
C SER A 223 20.02 -17.98 0.26
N GLY A 224 20.63 -17.37 -0.76
CA GLY A 224 22.01 -16.93 -0.73
C GLY A 224 22.07 -15.47 -0.30
N ALA A 225 21.72 -15.19 0.96
CA ALA A 225 22.14 -13.92 1.57
C ALA A 225 23.67 -13.87 1.48
N VAL A 226 24.20 -12.82 0.86
CA VAL A 226 25.62 -12.51 1.00
C VAL A 226 25.85 -12.33 2.51
N PRO A 227 26.70 -13.15 3.15
CA PRO A 227 26.81 -13.12 4.60
C PRO A 227 27.17 -11.70 5.05
N GLU A 228 26.54 -11.23 6.12
CA GLU A 228 26.91 -9.93 6.66
C GLU A 228 28.38 -9.94 7.10
N PRO A 229 29.09 -8.80 7.14
CA PRO A 229 30.53 -8.76 7.43
C PRO A 229 30.95 -9.52 8.70
N HIS A 230 30.05 -9.61 9.69
CA HIS A 230 30.28 -10.35 10.93
C HIS A 230 30.06 -11.88 10.79
N GLU A 231 29.21 -12.33 9.86
CA GLU A 231 29.03 -13.75 9.55
C GLU A 231 30.24 -14.33 8.81
N TRP A 232 30.92 -13.54 7.98
CA TRP A 232 32.21 -13.91 7.39
C TRP A 232 33.29 -14.17 8.46
N VAL A 233 33.32 -13.35 9.50
CA VAL A 233 34.23 -13.54 10.65
C VAL A 233 33.93 -14.85 11.35
N LEU A 234 32.65 -15.19 11.54
CA LEU A 234 32.22 -16.45 12.14
C LEU A 234 32.65 -17.67 11.31
N ILE A 235 32.47 -17.61 9.98
CA ILE A 235 32.89 -18.68 9.07
C ILE A 235 34.41 -18.90 9.14
N ILE A 236 35.19 -17.82 9.11
CA ILE A 236 36.66 -17.89 9.23
C ILE A 236 37.07 -18.51 10.57
N LEU A 237 36.41 -18.11 11.66
CA LEU A 237 36.68 -18.63 13.00
C LEU A 237 36.39 -20.14 13.10
N VAL A 238 35.26 -20.58 12.55
CA VAL A 238 34.89 -22.01 12.51
C VAL A 238 35.92 -22.81 11.70
N VAL A 239 36.36 -22.31 10.54
CA VAL A 239 37.39 -22.96 9.72
C VAL A 239 38.73 -23.06 10.47
N LEU A 240 39.10 -22.02 11.23
CA LEU A 240 40.32 -22.00 12.03
C LEU A 240 40.27 -23.03 13.17
N VAL A 241 39.15 -23.13 13.88
CA VAL A 241 38.96 -24.11 14.96
C VAL A 241 38.99 -25.53 14.43
N VAL A 242 38.30 -25.81 13.34
CA VAL A 242 38.29 -27.14 12.70
C VAL A 242 39.67 -27.51 12.15
N SER A 243 40.37 -26.56 11.51
CA SER A 243 41.72 -26.80 11.02
C SER A 243 42.70 -27.06 12.16
N PHE A 244 42.57 -26.32 13.27
CA PHE A 244 43.41 -26.51 14.46
C PHE A 244 43.19 -27.88 15.11
N THR A 245 41.95 -28.35 15.24
CA THR A 245 41.67 -29.67 15.83
C THR A 245 42.16 -30.82 14.95
N LEU A 246 42.02 -30.70 13.62
CA LEU A 246 42.52 -31.70 12.67
C LEU A 246 44.05 -31.73 12.59
N LEU A 247 44.70 -30.56 12.63
CA LEU A 247 46.16 -30.47 12.68
C LEU A 247 46.71 -31.01 14.01
N LYS A 248 46.05 -30.73 15.13
CA LYS A 248 46.43 -31.27 16.45
C LYS A 248 46.24 -32.79 16.52
N GLN A 249 45.21 -33.36 15.90
CA GLN A 249 45.03 -34.82 15.80
C GLN A 249 46.11 -35.49 14.95
N ARG A 250 46.62 -34.84 13.91
CA ARG A 250 47.72 -35.37 13.08
C ARG A 250 49.11 -35.27 13.71
N VAL A 251 49.30 -34.44 14.73
CA VAL A 251 50.60 -34.26 15.40
C VAL A 251 50.74 -35.16 16.65
N ILE A 252 49.63 -35.73 17.15
CA ILE A 252 49.58 -36.58 18.36
C ILE A 252 49.29 -38.06 18.01
N SER A 253 49.17 -38.41 16.73
CA SER A 253 49.17 -39.80 16.24
C SER A 253 50.46 -40.11 15.49
#